data_AF-B0BFI8-F1
#
_entry.id   AF-B0BFI8-F1
#
_cell.length_a   1.000
_cell.length_b   1.000
_cell.length_c   1.000
_cell.angle_alpha   90.00
_cell.angle_beta   90.00
_cell.angle_gamma   90.00
#
_symmetry.space_group_name_H-M   'P 1'
#
loop_
_entity.id
_entity.type
_entity.pdbx_description
1 polymer ?
#
loop_
_entity_poly.entity_id
_entity_poly.type
_entity_poly.pdbx_seq_one_letter_code
_entity_poly.pdbx_strand_id
1 'polypeptide(L)'
;MKRQLRAVILVMLVLLISAPISIVVTLLLLPLWRWIEASSGFESVGHSGPAEWCYLSVFTLIVLGSLLFLWMLQGRRQSDAARTR
;
A
#
# COMPACT_ATOMS: atom_id res chain seq x y z
N MET A 1 -14.38 7.24 -22.12
CA MET A 1 -13.26 6.28 -22.29
C MET A 1 -11.93 6.79 -21.75
N LYS A 2 -11.42 7.98 -22.15
CA LYS A 2 -10.11 8.51 -21.70
C LYS A 2 -9.92 8.57 -20.17
N ARG A 3 -10.97 8.89 -19.40
CA ARG A 3 -10.93 8.94 -17.93
C ARG A 3 -10.79 7.55 -17.29
N GLN A 4 -11.46 6.54 -17.84
CA GLN A 4 -11.36 5.16 -17.35
C GLN A 4 -9.98 4.58 -17.64
N LEU A 5 -9.44 4.82 -18.84
CA LEU A 5 -8.08 4.40 -19.19
C LEU A 5 -7.04 5.01 -18.25
N ARG A 6 -7.15 6.30 -17.92
CA ARG A 6 -6.25 6.95 -16.94
C ARG A 6 -6.35 6.32 -15.56
N ALA A 7 -7.56 6.01 -15.09
CA ALA A 7 -7.75 5.36 -13.79
C ALA A 7 -7.09 3.98 -13.76
N VAL A 8 -7.27 3.17 -14.81
CA VAL A 8 -6.63 1.85 -14.93
C VAL A 8 -5.10 1.98 -14.95
N ILE A 9 -4.55 2.91 -15.72
CA ILE A 9 -3.10 3.16 -15.76
C ILE A 9 -2.58 3.55 -14.37
N LEU A 10 -3.28 4.43 -13.66
CA LEU A 10 -2.89 4.84 -12.31
C LEU A 10 -2.92 3.66 -11.33
N VAL A 11 -3.96 2.83 -11.36
CA VAL A 11 -4.05 1.62 -10.53
C VAL A 11 -2.89 0.67 -10.84
N MET A 12 -2.61 0.43 -12.11
CA MET A 12 -1.48 -0.42 -12.53
C MET A 12 -0.13 0.13 -12.05
N LEU A 13 0.09 1.43 -12.16
CA LEU A 13 1.30 2.09 -11.65
C LEU A 13 1.42 1.96 -10.14
N VAL A 14 0.32 2.16 -9.40
CA VAL A 14 0.30 1.99 -7.94
C VAL A 14 0.67 0.55 -7.58
N LEU A 15 0.08 -0.46 -8.22
CA LEU A 15 0.41 -1.86 -7.96
C LEU A 15 1.88 -2.17 -8.26
N LEU A 16 2.37 -1.73 -9.43
CA LEU A 16 3.74 -2.00 -9.87
C LEU A 16 4.77 -1.35 -8.96
N ILE A 17 4.52 -0.13 -8.50
CA ILE A 17 5.42 0.61 -7.60
C ILE A 17 5.31 0.10 -6.16
N SER A 18 4.13 -0.32 -5.73
CA SER A 18 3.92 -0.81 -4.35
C SER A 18 4.65 -2.12 -4.10
N ALA A 19 4.84 -2.98 -5.12
CA ALA A 19 5.51 -4.27 -4.98
C ALA A 19 6.98 -4.18 -4.51
N PRO A 20 7.88 -3.39 -5.13
CA PRO A 20 9.23 -3.21 -4.62
C PRO A 20 9.26 -2.42 -3.31
N ILE A 21 8.36 -1.44 -3.13
CA ILE A 21 8.29 -0.65 -1.89
C ILE A 21 7.90 -1.54 -0.71
N SER A 22 6.94 -2.46 -0.89
CA SER A 22 6.52 -3.34 0.20
C SER A 22 7.64 -4.26 0.66
N ILE A 23 8.53 -4.71 -0.22
CA ILE A 23 9.72 -5.48 0.16
C ILE A 23 10.62 -4.64 1.07
N VAL A 24 10.97 -3.43 0.64
CA VAL A 24 11.84 -2.52 1.43
C VAL A 24 11.21 -2.21 2.78
N VAL A 25 9.92 -1.84 2.80
CA VAL A 25 9.20 -1.50 4.04
C VAL A 25 9.09 -2.71 4.96
N THR A 26 8.83 -3.91 4.43
CA THR A 26 8.77 -5.14 5.25
C THR A 26 10.11 -5.39 5.94
N LEU A 27 11.23 -5.20 5.24
CA LEU A 27 12.57 -5.35 5.82
C LEU A 27 12.87 -4.27 6.86
N LEU A 28 12.46 -3.02 6.62
CA LEU A 28 12.60 -1.94 7.62
C LEU A 28 11.78 -2.20 8.88
N LEU A 29 10.67 -2.92 8.75
CA LEU A 29 9.79 -3.33 9.85
C LEU A 29 10.23 -4.64 10.53
N LEU A 30 11.42 -5.18 10.24
CA LEU A 30 11.95 -6.39 10.90
C LEU A 30 11.81 -6.38 12.44
N PRO A 31 12.14 -5.30 13.16
CA PRO A 31 11.97 -5.27 14.62
C PRO A 31 10.51 -5.46 15.04
N LEU A 32 9.57 -4.89 14.28
CA LEU A 32 8.13 -5.02 14.53
C LEU A 32 7.67 -6.46 14.29
N TRP A 33 8.10 -7.10 13.20
CA TRP A 33 7.75 -8.49 12.90
C TRP A 33 8.28 -9.46 13.97
N ARG A 34 9.51 -9.24 14.46
CA ARG A 34 10.06 -10.01 15.57
C ARG A 34 9.26 -9.84 16.85
N TRP A 35 8.78 -8.62 17.12
CA TRP A 35 7.92 -8.36 18.28
C TRP A 35 6.53 -9.02 18.14
N ILE A 36 5.94 -9.02 16.94
CA ILE A 36 4.66 -9.70 16.68
C ILE A 36 4.82 -11.20 16.90
N GLU A 37 5.87 -11.82 16.38
CA GLU A 37 6.15 -13.24 16.59
C GLU A 37 6.30 -13.58 18.07
N ALA A 38 7.07 -12.77 18.82
CA ALA A 38 7.26 -12.98 20.25
C ALA A 38 5.98 -12.80 21.08
N SER A 39 5.08 -11.92 20.65
CA SER A 39 3.84 -11.59 21.40
C SER A 39 2.65 -12.47 21.05
N SER A 40 2.56 -12.92 19.80
CA SER A 40 1.40 -13.67 19.29
C SER A 40 1.69 -15.15 19.04
N GLY A 41 2.96 -15.53 18.94
CA GLY A 41 3.38 -16.88 18.55
C GLY A 41 3.25 -17.18 17.05
N PHE A 42 2.82 -16.21 16.23
CA PHE A 42 2.77 -16.39 14.78
C PHE A 42 4.16 -16.20 14.15
N GLU A 43 4.61 -17.19 13.40
CA GLU A 43 5.88 -17.13 12.69
C GLU A 43 5.88 -15.96 11.67
N SER A 44 6.60 -14.90 12.00
CA SER A 44 6.65 -13.65 11.24
C SER A 44 8.00 -13.49 10.54
N VAL A 45 9.07 -14.05 11.12
CA VAL A 45 10.44 -14.00 10.60
C VAL A 45 11.13 -15.36 10.76
N GLY A 46 11.04 -16.18 9.72
CA GLY A 46 11.69 -17.49 9.64
C GLY A 46 13.18 -17.42 9.31
N HIS A 47 13.77 -18.58 9.01
CA HIS A 47 15.20 -18.74 8.71
C HIS A 47 15.70 -17.91 7.51
N SER A 48 14.82 -17.63 6.55
CA SER A 48 15.15 -16.90 5.31
C SER A 48 14.67 -15.45 5.31
N GLY A 49 14.18 -14.95 6.44
CA GLY A 49 13.63 -13.60 6.57
C GLY A 49 12.12 -13.58 6.85
N PRO A 50 11.44 -12.44 6.60
CA PRO A 50 10.02 -12.30 6.85
C PRO A 50 9.19 -13.34 6.10
N ALA A 51 8.11 -13.83 6.72
CA ALA A 51 7.15 -14.71 6.08
C ALA A 51 6.39 -14.00 4.95
N GLU A 52 5.82 -14.77 4.02
CA GLU A 52 5.09 -14.23 2.85
C GLU A 52 3.95 -13.28 3.25
N TRP A 53 3.23 -13.61 4.32
CA TRP A 53 2.12 -12.80 4.80
C TRP A 53 2.56 -11.41 5.30
N CYS A 54 3.81 -11.24 5.77
CA CYS A 54 4.35 -9.94 6.15
C CYS A 54 4.42 -9.01 4.93
N TYR A 55 4.91 -9.52 3.79
CA TYR A 55 4.97 -8.78 2.54
C TYR A 55 3.58 -8.46 1.99
N LEU A 56 2.66 -9.44 2.01
CA LEU A 56 1.28 -9.25 1.56
C LEU A 56 0.55 -8.21 2.41
N SER A 57 0.78 -8.21 3.73
CA SER A 57 0.18 -7.25 4.66
C SER A 57 0.65 -5.83 4.34
N VAL A 58 1.96 -5.63 4.22
CA VAL A 58 2.53 -4.31 3.89
C VAL A 58 2.10 -3.85 2.50
N PHE A 59 2.16 -4.73 1.51
CA PHE A 59 1.71 -4.44 0.15
C PHE A 59 0.25 -3.98 0.12
N THR A 60 -0.64 -4.72 0.79
CA THR A 60 -2.07 -4.38 0.85
C THR A 60 -2.30 -3.03 1.52
N LEU A 61 -1.61 -2.75 2.63
CA LEU A 61 -1.72 -1.47 3.33
C LEU A 61 -1.26 -0.29 2.45
N ILE A 62 -0.14 -0.45 1.74
CA ILE A 62 0.38 0.59 0.83
C ILE A 62 -0.57 0.83 -0.33
N VAL A 63 -1.08 -0.24 -0.96
CA VAL A 63 -2.01 -0.12 -2.09
C VAL A 63 -3.32 0.54 -1.65
N LEU A 64 -3.93 0.06 -0.56
CA LEU A 64 -5.16 0.65 -0.04
C LEU A 64 -4.96 2.12 0.37
N GLY A 65 -3.88 2.42 1.10
CA GLY A 65 -3.54 3.79 1.48
C GLY A 65 -3.36 4.71 0.27
N SER A 66 -2.68 4.24 -0.77
CA SER A 66 -2.45 5.01 -2.01
C SER A 66 -3.74 5.26 -2.78
N LEU A 67 -4.59 4.25 -2.92
CA LEU A 67 -5.89 4.38 -3.60
C LEU A 67 -6.83 5.31 -2.83
N LEU A 68 -6.88 5.18 -1.50
CA LEU A 68 -7.66 6.09 -0.64
C LEU A 68 -7.15 7.52 -0.75
N PHE A 69 -5.82 7.72 -0.72
CA PHE A 69 -5.23 9.05 -0.87
C PHE A 69 -5.58 9.68 -2.23
N LEU A 70 -5.45 8.92 -3.32
CA LEU A 70 -5.85 9.37 -4.66
C LEU A 70 -7.34 9.70 -4.73
N TRP A 71 -8.20 8.90 -4.10
CA TRP A 71 -9.63 9.15 -4.03
C TRP A 71 -9.94 10.45 -3.25
N MET A 72 -9.29 10.67 -2.10
CA MET A 72 -9.44 11.91 -1.33
C MET A 72 -9.00 13.15 -2.12
N LEU A 73 -7.90 13.07 -2.86
CA LEU A 73 -7.43 14.17 -3.71
C LEU A 73 -8.41 14.49 -4.85
N GLN A 74 -9.04 13.46 -5.42
CA GLN A 74 -10.07 13.64 -6.45
C GLN A 74 -11.36 14.26 -5.89
N GLY A 75 -11.72 13.94 -4.65
CA GLY A 75 -12.84 14.58 -3.94
C GLY A 75 -12.59 16.08 -3.75
N ARG A 76 -11.39 16.46 -3.30
CA ARG A 76 -10.99 17.89 -3.15
C ARG A 76 -11.08 18.67 -4.46
N ARG A 77 -10.57 18.08 -5.55
CA ARG A 77 -10.60 18.68 -6.89
C ARG A 77 -12.02 18.99 -7.40
N GLN A 78 -13.00 18.18 -7.01
CA GLN A 78 -14.40 18.39 -7.40
C GLN A 78 -15.03 19.53 -6.59
N SER A 79 -14.70 19.65 -5.30
CA SER A 79 -15.17 20.73 -4.44
C SER A 79 -14.66 22.11 -4.89
N ASP A 80 -13.39 22.22 -5.30
CA ASP A 80 -12.81 23.48 -5.78
C ASP A 80 -13.41 23.95 -7.11
N ALA A 81 -13.75 23.00 -8.00
CA ALA A 81 -14.39 23.30 -9.28
C ALA A 81 -15.85 23.76 -9.14
N ALA A 82 -16.53 23.40 -8.05
CA ALA A 82 -17.90 23.81 -7.77
C ALA A 82 -17.99 25.22 -7.13
N ARG A 83 -16.92 25.70 -6.50
CA ARG A 83 -16.88 27.01 -5.79
C ARG A 83 -16.57 28.21 -6.70
N THR A 84 -16.05 27.95 -7.90
CA THR A 84 -15.66 28.98 -8.88
C THR A 84 -16.74 29.25 -9.95
N ARG A 85 -17.90 28.59 -9.84
CA ARG A 85 -19.12 28.87 -10.61
C ARG A 85 -20.11 29.65 -9.77
#